data_AF-A0A949PIV5-F1
#
_entry.id   AF-A0A949PIV5-F1
#
_cell.length_a   1.000
_cell.length_b   1.000
_cell.length_c   1.000
_cell.angle_alpha   90.00
_cell.angle_beta   90.00
_cell.angle_gamma   90.00
#
_symmetry.space_group_name_H-M   'P 1'
#
loop_
_entity.id
_entity.type
_entity.pdbx_description
1 polymer ?
#
loop_
_entity_poly.entity_id
_entity_poly.type
_entity_poly.pdbx_seq_one_letter_code
_entity_poly.pdbx_strand_id
1 'polypeptide(L)'
;MPLNDAMPQFEAARPMLMGLAYRMLGSYSDAEDVVQDVAIQWMKADHTAIDVPSAWLTTVCTRKALDVLKSAQRTREQYVGDWLPEPVHTNPASGNLQTPE
;
A
#
# COMPACT_ATOMS: atom_id res chain seq x y z
N MET A 1 -12.94 -6.92 -23.24
CA MET A 1 -12.90 -5.45 -23.11
C MET A 1 -11.45 -5.06 -22.96
N PRO A 2 -10.87 -4.18 -23.80
CA PRO A 2 -9.47 -3.81 -23.66
C PRO A 2 -9.28 -3.08 -22.33
N LEU A 3 -8.18 -3.39 -21.63
CA LEU A 3 -7.80 -2.91 -20.29
C LEU A 3 -7.77 -1.37 -20.14
N ASN A 4 -7.87 -0.63 -21.25
CA ASN A 4 -7.51 0.79 -21.33
C ASN A 4 -8.71 1.78 -21.26
N ASP A 5 -9.94 1.33 -21.50
CA ASP A 5 -11.09 2.26 -21.62
C ASP A 5 -11.59 2.81 -20.27
N ALA A 6 -11.22 2.15 -19.17
CA ALA A 6 -11.63 2.51 -17.81
C ALA A 6 -10.57 3.33 -17.05
N MET A 7 -9.34 3.41 -17.57
CA MET A 7 -8.25 4.16 -16.93
C MET A 7 -8.51 5.67 -16.82
N PRO A 8 -9.14 6.34 -17.81
CA PRO A 8 -9.44 7.77 -17.70
C PRO A 8 -10.30 8.12 -16.47
N GLN A 9 -11.25 7.26 -16.10
CA GLN A 9 -12.11 7.46 -14.93
C GLN A 9 -11.31 7.38 -13.63
N PHE A 10 -10.36 6.43 -13.55
CA PHE A 10 -9.46 6.32 -12.41
C PHE A 10 -8.52 7.53 -12.33
N GLU A 11 -7.87 7.91 -13.43
CA GLU A 11 -6.94 9.04 -13.43
C GLU A 11 -7.63 10.36 -13.07
N ALA A 12 -8.88 10.56 -13.50
CA ALA A 12 -9.69 11.70 -13.07
C ALA A 12 -9.98 11.70 -11.56
N ALA A 13 -10.12 10.52 -10.95
CA ALA A 13 -10.38 10.36 -9.52
C ALA A 13 -9.10 10.36 -8.66
N ARG A 14 -7.93 10.03 -9.23
CA ARG A 14 -6.66 9.84 -8.52
C ARG A 14 -6.32 10.97 -7.53
N PRO A 15 -6.42 12.28 -7.87
CA PRO A 15 -6.12 13.35 -6.91
C PRO A 15 -7.05 13.34 -5.70
N MET A 16 -8.34 13.07 -5.92
CA MET A 16 -9.34 12.97 -4.85
C MET A 16 -9.07 11.76 -3.96
N LEU A 17 -8.74 10.61 -4.56
CA LEU A 17 -8.43 9.38 -3.81
C LEU A 17 -7.15 9.54 -2.98
N MET A 18 -6.11 10.20 -3.51
CA MET A 18 -4.92 10.55 -2.74
C MET A 18 -5.25 11.44 -1.55
N GLY A 19 -6.02 12.51 -1.76
CA GLY A 19 -6.45 13.40 -0.67
C GLY A 19 -7.33 12.70 0.37
N LEU A 20 -8.13 11.72 -0.03
CA LEU A 20 -8.92 10.89 0.89
C LEU A 20 -8.03 9.97 1.73
N ALA A 21 -7.19 9.16 1.08
CA ALA A 21 -6.29 8.23 1.76
C ALA A 21 -5.31 8.96 2.69
N TYR A 22 -4.73 10.07 2.24
CA TYR A 22 -3.82 10.89 3.03
C TYR A 22 -4.47 11.43 4.31
N ARG A 23 -5.72 11.91 4.24
CA ARG A 23 -6.45 12.37 5.43
C ARG A 23 -6.78 11.24 6.41
N MET A 24 -6.94 10.01 5.93
CA MET A 24 -7.20 8.85 6.78
C MET A 24 -5.94 8.29 7.43
N LEU A 25 -4.83 8.26 6.68
CA LEU A 25 -3.58 7.59 7.10
C LEU A 25 -2.57 8.55 7.72
N GLY A 26 -2.59 9.83 7.37
CA GLY A 26 -1.60 10.82 7.80
C GLY A 26 -0.22 10.66 7.16
N SER A 27 -0.01 9.63 6.35
CA SER A 27 1.24 9.31 5.64
C SER A 27 1.03 9.43 4.13
N TYR A 28 1.93 10.13 3.45
CA TYR A 28 1.88 10.25 1.99
C TYR A 28 2.22 8.93 1.30
N SER A 29 3.24 8.19 1.79
CA SER A 29 3.63 6.90 1.23
C SER A 29 2.49 5.88 1.34
N ASP A 30 1.87 5.79 2.51
CA ASP A 30 0.80 4.81 2.74
C ASP A 30 -0.44 5.17 1.90
N ALA A 31 -0.69 6.46 1.70
CA ALA A 31 -1.76 6.93 0.82
C ALA A 31 -1.49 6.59 -0.64
N GLU A 32 -0.24 6.78 -1.10
CA GLU A 32 0.19 6.42 -2.45
C GLU A 32 0.04 4.92 -2.69
N ASP A 33 0.53 4.10 -1.77
CA ASP A 33 0.40 2.64 -1.83
C ASP A 33 -1.06 2.19 -1.91
N VAL A 34 -1.93 2.77 -1.07
CA VAL A 34 -3.38 2.50 -1.13
C VAL A 34 -3.97 2.88 -2.49
N VAL A 35 -3.63 4.03 -3.05
CA VAL A 35 -4.15 4.47 -4.36
C VAL A 35 -3.64 3.58 -5.50
N GLN A 36 -2.39 3.10 -5.43
CA GLN A 36 -1.86 2.13 -6.37
C GLN A 36 -2.62 0.80 -6.28
N ASP A 37 -2.87 0.31 -5.07
CA ASP A 37 -3.69 -0.89 -4.82
C ASP A 37 -5.11 -0.75 -5.40
N VAL A 38 -5.72 0.44 -5.25
CA VAL A 38 -7.04 0.74 -5.84
C VAL A 38 -6.96 0.70 -7.36
N ALA A 39 -5.90 1.22 -7.98
CA ALA A 39 -5.70 1.15 -9.43
C ALA A 39 -5.66 -0.31 -9.92
N ILE A 40 -4.95 -1.18 -9.20
CA ILE A 40 -4.86 -2.61 -9.52
C ILE A 40 -6.23 -3.29 -9.40
N GLN A 41 -7.02 -2.95 -8.39
CA GLN A 41 -8.37 -3.48 -8.22
C GLN A 41 -9.31 -2.98 -9.32
N TRP A 42 -9.21 -1.70 -9.69
CA TRP A 42 -10.00 -1.10 -10.77
C TRP A 42 -9.72 -1.78 -12.12
N MET A 43 -8.45 -1.99 -12.47
CA MET A 43 -8.06 -2.71 -13.69
C MET A 43 -8.62 -4.15 -13.77
N LYS A 44 -8.89 -4.78 -12.63
CA LYS A 44 -9.43 -6.15 -12.54
C LYS A 44 -10.95 -6.19 -12.42
N ALA A 45 -11.59 -5.05 -12.20
CA ALA A 45 -13.02 -4.99 -11.95
C ALA A 45 -13.83 -5.19 -13.23
N ASP A 46 -14.99 -5.83 -13.10
CA ASP A 46 -15.98 -5.86 -14.17
C ASP A 46 -16.75 -4.53 -14.17
N HIS A 47 -16.34 -3.61 -15.04
CA HIS A 47 -16.96 -2.29 -15.15
C HIS A 47 -18.41 -2.32 -15.63
N THR A 48 -18.89 -3.43 -16.21
CA THR A 48 -20.29 -3.55 -16.61
C THR A 48 -21.24 -3.72 -15.42
N ALA A 49 -20.70 -4.15 -14.27
CA ALA A 49 -21.44 -4.29 -13.02
C ALA A 49 -21.28 -3.06 -12.08
N ILE A 50 -20.60 -2.00 -12.53
CA ILE A 50 -20.35 -0.79 -11.74
C ILE A 50 -21.20 0.36 -12.28
N ASP A 51 -22.31 0.63 -11.61
CA ASP A 51 -23.22 1.73 -11.99
C ASP A 51 -22.58 3.11 -11.77
N VAL A 52 -21.81 3.27 -10.68
CA VAL A 52 -21.23 4.56 -10.27
C VAL A 52 -19.73 4.39 -9.96
N PRO A 53 -18.84 4.61 -10.94
CA PRO A 53 -17.39 4.47 -10.79
C PRO A 53 -16.79 5.22 -9.60
N SER A 54 -17.20 6.47 -9.38
CA SER A 54 -16.68 7.31 -8.29
C SER A 54 -17.03 6.77 -6.90
N ALA A 55 -18.23 6.22 -6.74
CA ALA A 55 -18.66 5.60 -5.49
C ALA A 55 -17.91 4.30 -5.24
N TRP A 56 -17.68 3.51 -6.28
CA TRP A 56 -16.88 2.28 -6.19
C TRP A 56 -15.44 2.61 -5.77
N LEU A 57 -14.79 3.55 -6.46
CA LEU A 57 -13.41 3.95 -6.20
C LEU A 57 -13.20 4.49 -4.77
N THR A 58 -14.07 5.38 -4.32
CA THR A 58 -14.02 5.91 -2.94
C THR A 58 -14.23 4.80 -1.91
N THR A 59 -15.18 3.89 -2.15
CA THR A 59 -15.44 2.76 -1.25
C THR A 59 -14.23 1.84 -1.13
N VAL A 60 -13.61 1.46 -2.25
CA VAL A 60 -12.43 0.57 -2.24
C VAL A 60 -11.24 1.27 -1.57
N CYS A 61 -11.01 2.55 -1.86
CA CYS A 61 -9.96 3.36 -1.23
C CYS A 61 -10.15 3.43 0.29
N THR A 62 -11.36 3.76 0.77
CA THR A 62 -11.66 3.81 2.21
C THR A 62 -11.45 2.46 2.89
N ARG A 63 -11.89 1.35 2.28
CA ARG A 63 -11.68 0.00 2.84
C ARG A 63 -10.19 -0.33 2.96
N LYS A 64 -9.41 -0.08 1.90
CA LYS A 64 -7.97 -0.29 1.91
C LYS A 64 -7.26 0.54 2.98
N ALA A 65 -7.59 1.82 3.10
CA ALA A 65 -7.03 2.67 4.16
C ALA A 65 -7.40 2.18 5.56
N LEU A 66 -8.63 1.72 5.79
CA LEU A 66 -9.03 1.12 7.07
C LEU A 66 -8.24 -0.17 7.38
N ASP A 67 -7.95 -0.99 6.38
CA ASP A 67 -7.17 -2.21 6.56
C ASP A 67 -5.71 -1.91 6.93
N VAL A 68 -5.11 -0.88 6.34
CA VAL A 68 -3.79 -0.37 6.73
C VAL A 68 -3.79 0.09 8.20
N LEU A 69 -4.78 0.90 8.61
CA LEU A 69 -4.91 1.35 10.01
C LEU A 69 -5.05 0.18 10.99
N LYS A 70 -5.86 -0.83 10.65
CA LYS A 70 -6.03 -2.04 11.47
C LYS A 70 -4.75 -2.86 11.56
N SER A 71 -4.01 -2.98 10.45
CA SER A 71 -2.72 -3.67 10.42
C SER A 71 -1.71 -2.97 11.34
N ALA A 72 -1.58 -1.64 11.22
CA ALA A 72 -0.70 -0.84 12.07
C ALA A 72 -1.08 -0.92 13.57
N GLN A 73 -2.38 -0.97 13.89
CA GLN A 73 -2.84 -1.20 15.26
C GLN A 73 -2.45 -2.60 15.76
N ARG A 74 -2.68 -3.65 14.96
CA ARG A 74 -2.30 -5.02 15.31
C ARG A 74 -0.80 -5.16 15.54
N THR A 75 0.05 -4.55 14.72
CA THR A 75 1.51 -4.58 14.90
C THR A 75 1.91 -3.92 16.22
N ARG A 76 1.24 -2.83 16.63
CA ARG A 76 1.46 -2.18 17.94
C ARG A 76 0.96 -3.01 19.12
N GLU A 77 -0.12 -3.77 18.95
CA GLU A 77 -0.69 -4.63 20.00
C GLU A 77 0.04 -5.96 20.16
N GLN A 78 0.60 -6.51 19.06
CA GLN A 78 1.54 -7.62 19.11
C GLN A 78 2.88 -7.21 19.72
N TYR A 79 3.07 -5.92 19.99
CA TYR A 79 4.23 -5.32 20.62
C TYR A 79 4.12 -5.35 22.16
N VAL A 80 4.12 -6.55 22.75
CA VAL A 80 4.35 -6.78 24.19
C VAL A 80 5.71 -7.48 24.32
N GLY A 81 6.80 -6.69 24.33
CA GLY A 81 8.18 -7.13 24.51
C GLY A 81 9.17 -6.01 24.16
N ASP A 82 10.35 -5.96 24.82
CA ASP A 82 11.38 -4.94 24.57
C ASP A 82 11.92 -5.00 23.13
N TRP A 83 11.80 -3.91 22.39
CA TRP A 83 12.16 -3.84 20.96
C TRP A 83 13.63 -3.89 20.67
N LEU A 84 14.01 -4.83 19.82
CA LEU A 84 15.25 -4.83 19.06
C LEU A 84 14.92 -4.47 17.59
N PRO A 85 15.50 -3.41 17.01
CA PRO A 85 15.31 -3.07 15.60
C PRO A 85 15.88 -4.16 14.66
N GLU A 86 15.38 -4.19 13.42
CA GLU A 86 15.73 -5.21 12.42
C GLU A 86 17.25 -5.42 12.30
N PRO A 87 17.74 -6.68 12.32
CA PRO A 87 19.15 -6.97 12.15
C PRO A 87 19.59 -6.63 10.73
N VAL A 88 20.51 -5.67 10.65
CA VAL A 88 21.22 -5.33 9.41
C VAL A 88 22.02 -6.56 8.97
N HIS A 89 21.74 -7.09 7.78
CA HIS A 89 22.53 -8.16 7.20
C HIS A 89 23.94 -7.65 6.85
N THR A 90 24.88 -7.73 7.79
CA THR A 90 26.32 -7.66 7.48
C THR A 90 26.73 -8.97 6.81
N ASN A 91 26.85 -8.92 5.49
CA ASN A 91 27.51 -9.96 4.68
C ASN A 91 28.93 -10.23 5.23
N PRO A 92 29.25 -11.41 5.78
CA PRO A 92 30.61 -11.73 6.17
C PRO A 92 31.42 -12.10 4.92
N ALA A 93 31.80 -11.09 4.15
CA ALA A 93 32.97 -11.18 3.29
C ALA A 93 34.23 -11.04 4.17
N SER A 94 34.44 -12.00 5.07
CA SER A 94 35.67 -12.12 5.84
C SER A 94 36.70 -12.82 4.97
N GLY A 95 37.60 -11.99 4.41
CA GLY A 95 38.80 -12.43 3.73
C GLY A 95 39.61 -13.39 4.60
N ASN A 96 40.11 -14.43 3.94
CA ASN A 96 41.19 -15.28 4.39
C ASN A 96 42.48 -14.45 4.59
N LEU A 97 42.66 -13.90 5.78
CA LEU A 97 43.97 -13.44 6.21
C LEU A 97 44.75 -14.65 6.76
N GLN A 98 45.75 -15.06 5.98
CA GLN A 98 46.87 -15.87 6.43
C GLN A 98 47.41 -15.37 7.78
N THR A 99 47.79 -16.28 8.66
CA THR A 99 48.80 -16.02 9.69
C THR A 99 49.72 -17.23 9.78
N PRO A 100 51.05 -17.07 9.70
CA PRO A 100 52.02 -18.16 9.73
C PRO A 100 52.42 -18.49 11.18
N GLU A 101 52.70 -19.76 11.47
CA GLU A 101 53.80 -20.24 12.32
C GLU A 101 54.23 -21.63 11.84
#